data_AF-A0A522F082-F1
#
_entry.id   AF-A0A522F082-F1
#
_cell.length_a   1.000
_cell.length_b   1.000
_cell.length_c   1.000
_cell.angle_alpha   90.00
_cell.angle_beta   90.00
_cell.angle_gamma   90.00
#
_symmetry.space_group_name_H-M   'P 1'
#
loop_
_entity.id
_entity.type
_entity.pdbx_description
1 polymer ?
#
loop_
_entity_poly.entity_id
_entity_poly.type
_entity_poly.pdbx_seq_one_letter_code
_entity_poly.pdbx_strand_id
1 'polypeptide(L)'
;MQIKIRMFFLLFFFSSMLWAAPTWYTQNTKKNTVLNVELFLSSTCEHCHKADAFFHKLEASNSWLKVKRHIINEDKSALDQFYQLLNEQNMGDFAVPSAFFCDSRWVGFVNEATTGKDLLKGLQYCKKQIEKNGTLDKTTIDVLKHWANANLFDTSMDQQPKVSSYIVMMAIIDALNPCALFCLMGLIALLLIQNETRTRYINGFLFIAALGMVHYLQQVYPTVFFESLIQLRWLVALIGLLTLFFAVRIYQNKPIKYLSGFLAILLGLSLQAYQQTCLMNWSFITQQWLSNQKLTALEWVLAQSAYQLLYLLPWVFLILIIQWLLKKQKLVQLQPLLKIIGLVYLIGLGLLLIIYPAALAYLNLSLLLLISFAIIGVILYKLKI
;
A
#
# COMPACT_ATOMS: atom_id res chain seq x y z
N MET A 1 31.28 54.70 -6.01
CA MET A 1 31.29 53.53 -5.09
C MET A 1 29.89 52.91 -4.95
N GLN A 2 29.19 52.64 -6.05
CA GLN A 2 27.85 52.00 -6.03
C GLN A 2 27.67 50.93 -7.12
N ILE A 3 28.60 50.85 -8.09
CA ILE A 3 28.52 49.88 -9.20
C ILE A 3 29.21 48.55 -8.85
N LYS A 4 30.19 48.54 -7.93
CA LYS A 4 30.90 47.30 -7.53
C LYS A 4 30.09 46.39 -6.57
N ILE A 5 29.03 46.88 -5.95
CA ILE A 5 28.24 46.11 -4.95
C ILE A 5 27.12 45.27 -5.63
N ARG A 6 26.62 45.69 -6.80
CA ARG A 6 25.61 44.94 -7.56
C ARG A 6 26.18 43.70 -8.27
N MET A 7 27.46 43.71 -8.63
CA MET A 7 28.12 42.58 -9.29
C MET A 7 28.46 41.45 -8.31
N PHE A 8 28.59 41.74 -7.02
CA PHE A 8 28.84 40.73 -5.99
C PHE A 8 27.57 39.95 -5.61
N PHE A 9 26.40 40.59 -5.66
CA PHE A 9 25.11 39.93 -5.41
C PHE A 9 24.61 39.06 -6.58
N LEU A 10 25.04 39.34 -7.82
CA LEU A 10 24.73 38.51 -8.99
C LEU A 10 25.63 37.26 -9.10
N LEU A 11 26.82 37.28 -8.51
CA LEU A 11 27.72 36.12 -8.43
C LEU A 11 27.40 35.19 -7.25
N PHE A 12 26.69 35.67 -6.22
CA PHE A 12 26.30 34.85 -5.07
C PHE A 12 24.93 34.15 -5.24
N PHE A 13 24.14 34.55 -6.24
CA PHE A 13 22.84 33.92 -6.54
C PHE A 13 22.92 32.75 -7.54
N PHE A 14 24.11 32.47 -8.10
CA PHE A 14 24.31 31.41 -9.11
C PHE A 14 25.14 30.23 -8.59
N SER A 15 25.28 30.07 -7.27
CA SER A 15 25.85 28.88 -6.63
C SER A 15 24.79 28.04 -5.92
N SER A 16 23.52 28.11 -6.35
CA SER A 16 22.53 27.12 -5.96
C SER A 16 22.88 25.79 -6.61
N MET A 17 23.46 24.89 -5.80
CA MET A 17 23.32 23.43 -5.92
C MET A 17 23.24 22.90 -7.37
N LEU A 18 24.40 22.71 -7.99
CA LEU A 18 24.57 21.62 -8.95
C LEU A 18 24.71 20.30 -8.18
N TRP A 19 23.68 19.97 -7.40
CA TRP A 19 23.49 18.62 -6.90
C TRP A 19 22.72 17.88 -7.98
N ALA A 20 23.45 17.26 -8.90
CA ALA A 20 22.86 16.38 -9.89
C ALA A 20 22.24 15.21 -9.14
N ALA A 21 20.91 15.07 -9.21
CA ALA A 21 20.22 13.90 -8.69
C ALA A 21 20.90 12.63 -9.25
N PRO A 22 21.03 11.56 -8.46
CA PRO A 22 21.67 10.34 -8.94
C PRO A 22 20.94 9.84 -10.18
N THR A 23 21.68 9.69 -11.27
CA THR A 23 21.15 9.09 -12.49
C THR A 23 21.00 7.59 -12.26
N TRP A 24 19.80 7.14 -11.90
CA TRP A 24 19.50 5.73 -11.64
C TRP A 24 19.82 4.78 -12.80
N TYR A 25 19.86 5.31 -14.03
CA TYR A 25 20.19 4.54 -15.22
C TYR A 25 20.83 5.42 -16.29
N THR A 26 21.50 4.77 -17.23
CA THR A 26 21.96 5.38 -18.50
C THR A 26 21.42 4.55 -19.65
N GLN A 27 20.96 5.22 -20.71
CA GLN A 27 20.55 4.57 -21.96
C GLN A 27 21.56 4.87 -23.04
N ASN A 28 21.99 3.82 -23.76
CA ASN A 28 22.79 4.01 -24.97
C ASN A 28 21.89 4.27 -26.19
N THR A 29 22.49 4.63 -27.32
CA THR A 29 21.80 4.88 -28.60
C THR A 29 21.00 3.69 -29.16
N LYS A 30 21.20 2.48 -28.60
CA LYS A 30 20.45 1.25 -28.95
C LYS A 30 19.33 0.92 -27.94
N LYS A 31 19.00 1.84 -27.02
CA LYS A 31 18.06 1.64 -25.90
C LYS A 31 18.47 0.55 -24.91
N ASN A 32 19.73 0.12 -24.89
CA ASN A 32 20.20 -0.77 -23.82
C ASN A 32 20.34 0.06 -22.55
N THR A 33 19.63 -0.37 -21.51
CA THR A 33 19.62 0.31 -20.22
C THR A 33 20.70 -0.28 -19.31
N VAL A 34 21.58 0.56 -18.80
CA VAL A 34 22.55 0.23 -17.74
C VAL A 34 22.06 0.87 -16.44
N LEU A 35 21.77 0.05 -15.43
CA LEU A 35 21.33 0.50 -14.11
C LEU A 35 22.54 0.83 -13.23
N ASN A 36 22.41 1.92 -12.47
CA ASN A 36 23.36 2.31 -11.44
C ASN A 36 22.75 2.00 -10.06
N VAL A 37 23.49 1.25 -9.25
CA VAL A 37 23.15 0.92 -7.86
C VAL A 37 24.11 1.65 -6.94
N GLU A 38 23.58 2.37 -5.97
CA GLU A 38 24.37 2.93 -4.86
C GLU A 38 24.25 1.97 -3.66
N LEU A 39 25.33 1.26 -3.34
CA LEU A 39 25.38 0.25 -2.28
C LEU A 39 26.14 0.80 -1.06
N PHE A 40 25.41 1.04 0.03
CA PHE A 40 25.95 1.52 1.30
C PHE A 40 26.16 0.35 2.26
N LEU A 41 27.37 0.27 2.80
CA LEU A 41 27.88 -0.84 3.61
C LEU A 41 28.60 -0.30 4.85
N SER A 42 28.73 -1.15 5.86
CA SER A 42 29.68 -0.96 6.97
C SER A 42 30.75 -2.05 6.89
N SER A 43 32.01 -1.70 7.15
CA SER A 43 33.14 -2.66 7.12
C SER A 43 33.09 -3.71 8.22
N THR A 44 32.27 -3.52 9.26
CA THR A 44 32.11 -4.46 10.39
C THR A 44 30.85 -5.31 10.31
N CYS A 45 30.04 -5.17 9.26
CA CYS A 45 28.73 -5.83 9.17
C CYS A 45 28.80 -7.14 8.35
N GLU A 46 28.46 -8.27 8.98
CA GLU A 46 28.44 -9.59 8.32
C GLU A 46 27.50 -9.62 7.09
N HIS A 47 26.31 -9.04 7.21
CA HIS A 47 25.35 -8.95 6.10
C HIS A 47 25.86 -8.07 4.96
N CYS A 48 26.67 -7.05 5.26
CA CYS A 48 27.30 -6.22 4.23
C CYS A 48 28.28 -7.02 3.38
N HIS A 49 29.09 -7.89 3.98
CA HIS A 49 30.01 -8.75 3.22
C HIS A 49 29.25 -9.72 2.30
N LYS A 50 28.13 -10.29 2.77
CA LYS A 50 27.27 -11.17 1.95
C LYS A 50 26.64 -10.41 0.77
N ALA A 51 26.13 -9.20 1.02
CA ALA A 51 25.56 -8.35 -0.02
C ALA A 51 26.60 -7.95 -1.07
N ASP A 52 27.80 -7.54 -0.62
CA ASP A 52 28.88 -7.12 -1.50
C ASP A 52 29.36 -8.27 -2.42
N ALA A 53 29.54 -9.47 -1.84
CA ALA A 53 29.87 -10.66 -2.61
C ALA A 53 28.82 -10.98 -3.68
N PHE A 54 27.53 -10.87 -3.33
CA PHE A 54 26.44 -11.04 -4.28
C PHE A 54 26.48 -10.01 -5.42
N PHE A 55 26.67 -8.72 -5.12
CA PHE A 55 26.74 -7.68 -6.15
C PHE A 55 27.99 -7.80 -7.03
N HIS A 56 29.12 -8.23 -6.49
CA HIS A 56 30.31 -8.53 -7.29
C HIS A 56 30.06 -9.62 -8.33
N LYS A 57 29.43 -10.73 -7.92
CA LYS A 57 29.03 -11.80 -8.84
C LYS A 57 28.02 -11.31 -9.88
N LEU A 58 27.09 -10.44 -9.47
CA LEU A 58 26.06 -9.91 -10.34
C LEU A 58 26.62 -8.96 -11.40
N GLU A 59 27.51 -8.03 -11.04
CA GLU A 59 28.20 -7.16 -12.01
C GLU A 59 29.06 -7.94 -13.00
N ALA A 60 29.78 -8.97 -12.53
CA ALA A 60 30.63 -9.80 -13.39
C ALA A 60 29.82 -10.56 -14.45
N SER A 61 28.58 -10.92 -14.14
CA SER A 61 27.68 -11.66 -15.04
C SER A 61 26.75 -10.75 -15.86
N ASN A 62 26.66 -9.46 -15.54
CA ASN A 62 25.68 -8.54 -16.12
C ASN A 62 26.31 -7.18 -16.46
N SER A 63 26.63 -6.98 -17.74
CA SER A 63 27.15 -5.69 -18.24
C SER A 63 26.14 -4.53 -18.18
N TRP A 64 24.87 -4.82 -17.90
CA TRP A 64 23.80 -3.84 -17.72
C TRP A 64 23.70 -3.31 -16.28
N LEU A 65 24.59 -3.71 -15.38
CA LEU A 65 24.58 -3.29 -13.98
C LEU A 65 25.93 -2.66 -13.60
N LYS A 66 25.88 -1.52 -12.92
CA LYS A 66 27.03 -0.89 -12.26
C LYS A 66 26.70 -0.62 -10.81
N VAL A 67 27.57 -1.04 -9.90
CA VAL A 67 27.37 -0.90 -8.45
C VAL A 67 28.49 -0.03 -7.89
N LYS A 68 28.11 1.13 -7.36
CA LYS A 68 29.01 2.02 -6.64
C LYS A 68 28.89 1.71 -5.15
N ARG A 69 30.01 1.35 -4.53
CA ARG A 69 30.09 0.91 -3.13
C ARG A 69 30.55 2.04 -2.23
N HIS A 70 29.94 2.14 -1.06
CA HIS A 70 30.14 3.21 -0.09
C HIS A 70 30.30 2.62 1.32
N ILE A 71 31.46 2.83 1.96
CA ILE A 71 31.73 2.35 3.32
C ILE A 71 31.48 3.48 4.31
N ILE A 72 30.29 3.49 4.92
CA ILE A 72 29.78 4.66 5.65
C ILE A 72 30.48 4.92 7.00
N ASN A 73 31.15 3.91 7.56
CA ASN A 73 31.86 4.01 8.83
C ASN A 73 33.34 4.43 8.67
N GLU A 74 33.83 4.51 7.43
CA GLU A 74 35.22 4.87 7.11
C GLU A 74 35.31 6.13 6.25
N ASP A 75 34.32 6.37 5.38
CA ASP A 75 34.28 7.54 4.50
C ASP A 75 33.11 8.47 4.88
N LYS A 76 33.46 9.68 5.32
CA LYS A 76 32.48 10.72 5.65
C LYS A 76 31.65 11.14 4.42
N SER A 77 32.26 11.20 3.24
CA SER A 77 31.54 11.54 2.01
C SER A 77 30.49 10.49 1.66
N ALA A 78 30.79 9.21 1.90
CA ALA A 78 29.84 8.12 1.75
C ALA A 78 28.66 8.25 2.73
N LEU A 79 28.94 8.59 4.00
CA LEU A 79 27.90 8.83 5.00
C LEU A 79 27.01 10.04 4.65
N ASP A 80 27.61 11.14 4.19
CA ASP A 80 26.89 12.34 3.76
C ASP A 80 25.98 12.05 2.56
N GLN A 81 26.48 11.30 1.56
CA GLN A 81 25.68 10.86 0.41
C GLN A 81 24.52 9.94 0.86
N PHE A 82 24.76 9.04 1.82
CA PHE A 82 23.71 8.18 2.36
C PHE A 82 22.62 9.01 3.06
N TYR A 83 23.02 9.97 3.90
CA TYR A 83 22.09 10.87 4.58
C TYR A 83 21.21 11.66 3.62
N GLN A 84 21.76 12.12 2.50
CA GLN A 84 20.98 12.85 1.50
C GLN A 84 19.93 11.97 0.81
N LEU A 85 20.31 10.75 0.40
CA LEU A 85 19.36 9.80 -0.17
C LEU A 85 18.26 9.40 0.83
N LEU A 86 18.60 9.27 2.12
CA LEU A 86 17.63 9.01 3.18
C LEU A 86 16.63 10.16 3.32
N ASN A 87 17.10 11.40 3.35
CA ASN A 87 16.25 12.58 3.42
C ASN A 87 15.32 12.72 2.20
N GLU A 88 15.81 12.43 0.99
CA GLU A 88 14.99 12.44 -0.23
C GLU A 88 13.80 11.46 -0.16
N GLN A 89 13.97 10.35 0.57
CA GLN A 89 12.92 9.35 0.78
C GLN A 89 12.15 9.54 2.10
N ASN A 90 12.41 10.61 2.86
CA ASN A 90 11.85 10.85 4.20
C ASN A 90 12.13 9.71 5.19
N MET A 91 13.31 9.09 5.09
CA MET A 91 13.76 8.01 5.96
C MET A 91 14.81 8.53 6.95
N GLY A 92 14.80 8.01 8.18
CA GLY A 92 15.71 8.44 9.26
C GLY A 92 16.64 7.36 9.80
N ASP A 93 16.53 6.13 9.31
CA ASP A 93 17.36 5.01 9.75
C ASP A 93 18.59 4.83 8.85
N PHE A 94 19.76 4.60 9.46
CA PHE A 94 21.01 4.33 8.76
C PHE A 94 21.30 2.82 8.64
N ALA A 95 20.27 2.00 8.43
CA ALA A 95 20.42 0.56 8.33
C ALA A 95 21.24 0.15 7.09
N VAL A 96 22.19 -0.78 7.27
CA VAL A 96 23.06 -1.34 6.23
C VAL A 96 23.04 -2.88 6.27
N PRO A 97 23.27 -3.59 5.14
CA PRO A 97 23.52 -3.06 3.80
C PRO A 97 22.28 -2.37 3.22
N SER A 98 22.48 -1.28 2.48
CA SER A 98 21.39 -0.54 1.82
C SER A 98 21.72 -0.31 0.36
N ALA A 99 20.96 -0.93 -0.54
CA ALA A 99 21.09 -0.78 -1.99
C ALA A 99 20.01 0.17 -2.51
N PHE A 100 20.42 1.25 -3.15
CA PHE A 100 19.51 2.18 -3.82
C PHE A 100 19.57 2.00 -5.33
N PHE A 101 18.42 1.83 -5.97
CA PHE A 101 18.28 1.82 -7.42
C PHE A 101 16.87 2.19 -7.82
N CYS A 102 16.71 2.85 -8.97
CA CYS A 102 15.41 3.22 -9.54
C CYS A 102 14.48 3.92 -8.54
N ASP A 103 15.05 4.86 -7.78
CA ASP A 103 14.38 5.59 -6.70
C ASP A 103 13.76 4.69 -5.60
N SER A 104 14.32 3.50 -5.39
CA SER A 104 13.89 2.57 -4.35
C SER A 104 15.08 2.18 -3.46
N ARG A 105 14.83 1.98 -2.17
CA ARG A 105 15.83 1.59 -1.16
C ARG A 105 15.56 0.18 -0.66
N TRP A 106 16.50 -0.73 -0.86
CA TRP A 106 16.45 -2.12 -0.42
C TRP A 106 17.43 -2.32 0.73
N VAL A 107 16.93 -2.71 1.89
CA VAL A 107 17.70 -2.79 3.14
C VAL A 107 17.82 -4.23 3.59
N GLY A 108 19.03 -4.60 4.02
CA GLY A 108 19.34 -5.94 4.54
C GLY A 108 19.71 -6.94 3.44
N PHE A 109 20.38 -8.02 3.85
CA PHE A 109 20.73 -9.12 2.95
C PHE A 109 20.99 -10.41 3.74
N VAL A 110 20.21 -11.46 3.48
CA VAL A 110 20.35 -12.76 4.15
C VAL A 110 21.20 -13.70 3.28
N ASN A 111 20.75 -14.01 2.06
CA ASN A 111 21.47 -14.88 1.13
C ASN A 111 20.97 -14.73 -0.33
N GLU A 112 21.66 -15.35 -1.28
CA GLU A 112 21.28 -15.29 -2.71
C GLU A 112 19.91 -15.94 -3.02
N ALA A 113 19.52 -16.97 -2.28
CA ALA A 113 18.32 -17.75 -2.57
C ALA A 113 17.01 -17.07 -2.14
N THR A 114 17.07 -16.17 -1.14
CA THR A 114 15.94 -15.38 -0.65
C THR A 114 16.07 -13.91 -1.06
N THR A 115 16.69 -13.08 -0.23
CA THR A 115 16.76 -11.63 -0.40
C THR A 115 17.48 -11.23 -1.68
N GLY A 116 18.52 -11.98 -2.09
CA GLY A 116 19.24 -11.74 -3.34
C GLY A 116 18.40 -12.04 -4.58
N LYS A 117 17.57 -13.09 -4.55
CA LYS A 117 16.62 -13.42 -5.62
C LYS A 117 15.59 -12.30 -5.79
N ASP A 118 15.05 -11.79 -4.68
CA ASP A 118 14.07 -10.69 -4.71
C ASP A 118 14.70 -9.37 -5.18
N LEU A 119 15.93 -9.08 -4.76
CA LEU A 119 16.68 -7.90 -5.23
C LEU A 119 16.98 -7.98 -6.73
N LEU A 120 17.42 -9.14 -7.23
CA LEU A 120 17.65 -9.36 -8.65
C LEU A 120 16.35 -9.20 -9.46
N LYS A 121 15.24 -9.73 -8.96
CA LYS A 121 13.92 -9.55 -9.57
C LYS A 121 13.54 -8.06 -9.66
N GLY A 122 13.81 -7.28 -8.61
CA GLY A 122 13.61 -5.82 -8.60
C GLY A 122 14.45 -5.10 -9.65
N LEU A 123 15.75 -5.40 -9.74
CA LEU A 123 16.66 -4.84 -10.75
C LEU A 123 16.18 -5.15 -12.18
N GLN A 124 15.83 -6.41 -12.45
CA GLN A 124 15.34 -6.85 -13.76
C GLN A 124 13.99 -6.20 -14.11
N TYR A 125 13.08 -6.07 -13.15
CA TYR A 125 11.81 -5.38 -13.34
C TYR A 125 12.05 -3.91 -13.72
N CYS A 126 12.90 -3.19 -12.98
CA CYS A 126 13.22 -1.81 -13.29
C CYS A 126 13.79 -1.66 -14.70
N LYS A 127 14.81 -2.44 -15.04
CA LYS A 127 15.42 -2.43 -16.38
C LYS A 127 14.38 -2.63 -17.47
N LYS A 128 13.53 -3.65 -17.32
CA LYS A 128 12.50 -3.99 -18.31
C LYS A 128 11.48 -2.86 -18.50
N GLN A 129 11.05 -2.20 -17.42
CA GLN A 129 10.10 -1.09 -17.52
C GLN A 129 10.73 0.14 -18.17
N ILE A 130 11.99 0.46 -17.84
CA ILE A 130 12.73 1.56 -18.50
C ILE A 130 12.90 1.27 -20.01
N GLU A 131 13.25 0.04 -20.38
CA GLU A 131 13.39 -0.35 -21.80
C GLU A 131 12.06 -0.30 -22.56
N LYS A 132 10.96 -0.62 -21.88
CA LYS A 132 9.61 -0.58 -22.44
C LYS A 132 9.08 0.85 -22.60
N ASN A 133 9.19 1.67 -21.56
CA ASN A 133 8.54 2.98 -21.49
C ASN A 133 9.49 4.13 -21.92
N GLY A 134 10.78 3.84 -22.06
CA GLY A 134 11.83 4.82 -22.38
C GLY A 134 12.29 5.64 -21.18
N THR A 135 11.50 5.69 -20.10
CA THR A 135 11.80 6.44 -18.88
C THR A 135 11.41 5.65 -17.64
N LEU A 136 12.02 5.98 -16.50
CA LEU A 136 11.57 5.51 -15.19
C LEU A 136 10.29 6.26 -14.79
N ASP A 137 9.16 5.56 -14.77
CA ASP A 137 7.87 6.12 -14.38
C ASP A 137 7.58 5.93 -12.89
N LYS A 138 6.66 6.76 -12.37
CA LYS A 138 6.24 6.72 -10.97
C LYS A 138 5.65 5.37 -10.56
N THR A 139 4.94 4.70 -11.47
CA THR A 139 4.33 3.39 -11.21
C THR A 139 5.37 2.32 -10.93
N THR A 140 6.47 2.31 -11.70
CA THR A 140 7.59 1.39 -11.53
C THR A 140 8.27 1.65 -10.19
N ILE A 141 8.50 2.92 -9.87
CA ILE A 141 9.08 3.35 -8.58
C ILE A 141 8.19 2.85 -7.43
N ASP A 142 6.88 3.08 -7.51
CA ASP A 142 5.94 2.66 -6.47
C ASP A 142 5.97 1.14 -6.29
N VAL A 143 5.92 0.34 -7.37
CA VAL A 143 6.03 -1.14 -7.29
C VAL A 143 7.34 -1.56 -6.61
N LEU A 144 8.48 -0.95 -7.00
CA LEU A 144 9.78 -1.25 -6.40
C LEU A 144 9.85 -0.90 -4.92
N LYS A 145 9.30 0.25 -4.50
CA LYS A 145 9.21 0.65 -3.08
C LYS A 145 8.40 -0.37 -2.27
N HIS A 146 7.29 -0.88 -2.82
CA HIS A 146 6.50 -1.92 -2.16
C HIS A 146 7.29 -3.23 -2.00
N TRP A 147 8.06 -3.63 -3.03
CA TRP A 147 8.89 -4.84 -2.95
C TRP A 147 10.06 -4.70 -2.00
N ALA A 148 10.70 -3.53 -1.99
CA ALA A 148 11.79 -3.23 -1.08
C ALA A 148 11.33 -3.25 0.39
N ASN A 149 10.16 -2.70 0.68
CA ASN A 149 9.54 -2.77 2.00
C ASN A 149 9.25 -4.21 2.43
N ALA A 150 8.85 -5.09 1.52
CA ALA A 150 8.68 -6.51 1.85
C ALA A 150 10.00 -7.22 2.11
N ASN A 151 11.05 -6.91 1.34
CA ASN A 151 12.39 -7.45 1.55
C ASN A 151 12.98 -7.04 2.91
N LEU A 152 12.75 -5.78 3.34
CA LEU A 152 13.14 -5.33 4.68
C LEU A 152 12.56 -6.23 5.78
N PHE A 153 11.29 -6.63 5.68
CA PHE A 153 10.67 -7.51 6.68
C PHE A 153 11.31 -8.89 6.70
N ASP A 154 11.57 -9.49 5.54
CA ASP A 154 12.26 -10.78 5.44
C ASP A 154 13.67 -10.73 6.07
N THR A 155 14.39 -9.61 5.91
CA THR A 155 15.76 -9.44 6.46
C THR A 155 15.79 -9.16 7.95
N SER A 156 14.74 -8.53 8.50
CA SER A 156 14.67 -8.14 9.92
C SER A 156 14.40 -9.30 10.90
N MET A 157 14.10 -10.49 10.39
CA MET A 157 13.78 -11.67 11.20
C MET A 157 15.04 -12.49 11.51
N ASP A 158 15.58 -12.30 12.71
CA ASP A 158 16.78 -13.01 13.22
C ASP A 158 16.55 -14.53 13.35
N GLN A 159 15.33 -14.94 13.73
CA GLN A 159 14.89 -16.34 13.70
C GLN A 159 13.65 -16.49 12.83
N GLN A 160 13.71 -17.39 11.86
CA GLN A 160 12.58 -17.68 10.97
C GLN A 160 11.46 -18.36 11.78
N PRO A 161 10.28 -17.72 11.93
CA PRO A 161 9.18 -18.29 12.69
C PRO A 161 8.60 -19.51 11.97
N LYS A 162 7.88 -20.37 12.71
CA LYS A 162 7.09 -21.43 12.09
C LYS A 162 6.01 -20.81 11.20
N VAL A 163 5.74 -21.41 10.05
CA VAL A 163 4.76 -20.92 9.07
C VAL A 163 3.41 -20.66 9.71
N SER A 164 2.90 -21.56 10.54
CA SER A 164 1.60 -21.39 11.20
C SER A 164 1.55 -20.17 12.12
N SER A 165 2.56 -19.97 12.97
CA SER A 165 2.62 -18.80 13.85
C SER A 165 2.75 -17.49 13.08
N TYR A 166 3.55 -17.51 12.00
CA TYR A 166 3.72 -16.34 11.14
C TYR A 166 2.39 -15.94 10.48
N ILE A 167 1.68 -16.91 9.90
CA ILE A 167 0.40 -16.69 9.23
C ILE A 167 -0.66 -16.14 10.18
N VAL A 168 -0.76 -16.69 11.40
CA VAL A 168 -1.71 -16.19 12.41
C VAL A 168 -1.39 -14.74 12.78
N MET A 169 -0.12 -14.45 13.08
CA MET A 169 0.29 -13.11 13.48
C MET A 169 0.05 -12.08 12.36
N MET A 170 0.51 -12.38 11.14
CA MET A 170 0.40 -11.45 10.03
C MET A 170 -1.04 -11.25 9.56
N ALA A 171 -1.88 -12.29 9.58
CA ALA A 171 -3.29 -12.14 9.22
C ALA A 171 -4.05 -11.23 10.21
N ILE A 172 -3.73 -11.34 11.52
CA ILE A 172 -4.32 -10.47 12.54
C ILE A 172 -3.83 -9.02 12.39
N ILE A 173 -2.52 -8.83 12.19
CA ILE A 173 -1.94 -7.49 11.97
C ILE A 173 -2.58 -6.83 10.74
N ASP A 174 -2.74 -7.58 9.64
CA ASP A 174 -3.36 -7.05 8.43
C ASP A 174 -4.85 -6.71 8.66
N ALA A 175 -5.61 -7.62 9.26
CA ALA A 175 -7.03 -7.42 9.50
C ALA A 175 -7.33 -6.24 10.44
N LEU A 176 -6.44 -5.97 11.41
CA LEU A 176 -6.57 -4.87 12.37
C LEU A 176 -5.80 -3.60 11.95
N ASN A 177 -5.28 -3.57 10.72
CA ASN A 177 -4.54 -2.44 10.20
C ASN A 177 -5.42 -1.17 10.19
N PRO A 178 -4.98 -0.05 10.81
CA PRO A 178 -5.75 1.20 10.82
C PRO A 178 -5.97 1.78 9.42
N CYS A 179 -5.26 1.26 8.41
CA CYS A 179 -5.53 1.58 7.02
C CYS A 179 -6.91 1.11 6.55
N ALA A 180 -7.60 0.18 7.24
CA ALA A 180 -8.87 -0.44 6.83
C ALA A 180 -10.15 0.39 7.16
N LEU A 181 -10.01 1.63 7.64
CA LEU A 181 -11.13 2.47 8.09
C LEU A 181 -12.18 2.84 7.02
N PHE A 182 -11.83 3.03 5.76
CA PHE A 182 -12.82 3.26 4.69
C PHE A 182 -13.64 2.00 4.35
N CYS A 183 -13.02 0.81 4.23
CA CYS A 183 -13.73 -0.47 4.19
C CYS A 183 -14.67 -0.65 5.40
N LEU A 184 -14.19 -0.31 6.61
CA LEU A 184 -15.02 -0.32 7.82
C LEU A 184 -16.21 0.63 7.71
N MET A 185 -15.96 1.87 7.27
CA MET A 185 -16.99 2.88 7.07
C MET A 185 -18.04 2.44 6.04
N GLY A 186 -17.60 1.86 4.92
CA GLY A 186 -18.48 1.33 3.87
C GLY A 186 -19.33 0.17 4.36
N LEU A 187 -18.73 -0.79 5.08
CA LEU A 187 -19.45 -1.90 5.68
C LEU A 187 -20.48 -1.40 6.70
N ILE A 188 -20.08 -0.55 7.64
CA ILE A 188 -20.99 0.03 8.64
C ILE A 188 -22.15 0.77 7.95
N ALA A 189 -21.85 1.63 6.98
CA ALA A 189 -22.85 2.37 6.23
C ALA A 189 -23.89 1.45 5.59
N LEU A 190 -23.42 0.39 4.91
CA LEU A 190 -24.29 -0.61 4.30
C LEU A 190 -25.13 -1.39 5.30
N LEU A 191 -24.65 -1.62 6.52
CA LEU A 191 -25.43 -2.33 7.55
C LEU A 191 -26.48 -1.42 8.23
N LEU A 192 -26.13 -0.14 8.46
CA LEU A 192 -26.97 0.83 9.17
C LEU A 192 -28.20 1.26 8.36
N ILE A 193 -28.10 1.35 7.04
CA ILE A 193 -29.20 1.74 6.16
C ILE A 193 -30.27 0.63 5.99
N GLN A 194 -29.95 -0.62 6.34
CA GLN A 194 -30.86 -1.76 6.13
C GLN A 194 -31.84 -1.91 7.28
N ASN A 195 -33.13 -2.02 6.95
CA ASN A 195 -34.18 -2.30 7.92
C ASN A 195 -34.28 -3.79 8.25
N GLU A 196 -34.14 -4.64 7.24
CA GLU A 196 -34.36 -6.07 7.35
C GLU A 196 -33.07 -6.80 7.74
N THR A 197 -33.12 -7.57 8.82
CA THR A 197 -31.97 -8.36 9.34
C THR A 197 -31.38 -9.29 8.29
N ARG A 198 -32.22 -9.96 7.48
CA ARG A 198 -31.76 -10.87 6.42
C ARG A 198 -30.95 -10.14 5.35
N THR A 199 -31.46 -9.01 4.86
CA THR A 199 -30.77 -8.17 3.87
C THR A 199 -29.48 -7.60 4.43
N ARG A 200 -29.46 -7.23 5.72
CA ARG A 200 -28.25 -6.78 6.41
C ARG A 200 -27.15 -7.85 6.41
N TYR A 201 -27.46 -9.11 6.75
CA TYR A 201 -26.50 -10.21 6.67
C TYR A 201 -26.00 -10.42 5.24
N ILE A 202 -26.91 -10.51 4.27
CA ILE A 202 -26.55 -10.77 2.86
C ILE A 202 -25.59 -9.69 2.36
N ASN A 203 -25.92 -8.41 2.54
CA ASN A 203 -25.07 -7.32 2.07
C ASN A 203 -23.71 -7.29 2.78
N GLY A 204 -23.68 -7.56 4.08
CA GLY A 204 -22.42 -7.64 4.82
C GLY A 204 -21.51 -8.77 4.31
N PHE A 205 -22.05 -9.97 4.12
CA PHE A 205 -21.26 -11.09 3.61
C PHE A 205 -20.83 -10.90 2.15
N LEU A 206 -21.68 -10.31 1.30
CA LEU A 206 -21.30 -9.96 -0.08
C LEU A 206 -20.17 -8.95 -0.12
N PHE A 207 -20.19 -7.95 0.77
CA PHE A 207 -19.10 -6.98 0.92
C PHE A 207 -17.80 -7.66 1.35
N ILE A 208 -17.84 -8.53 2.37
CA ILE A 208 -16.66 -9.27 2.85
C ILE A 208 -16.11 -10.21 1.77
N ALA A 209 -16.98 -10.88 1.01
CA ALA A 209 -16.55 -11.75 -0.09
C ALA A 209 -15.81 -10.95 -1.17
N ALA A 210 -16.34 -9.79 -1.55
CA ALA A 210 -15.68 -8.88 -2.49
C ALA A 210 -14.34 -8.35 -1.97
N LEU A 211 -14.31 -7.96 -0.69
CA LEU A 211 -13.09 -7.52 0.01
C LEU A 211 -12.03 -8.63 0.01
N GLY A 212 -12.40 -9.86 0.36
CA GLY A 212 -11.51 -11.02 0.36
C GLY A 212 -10.98 -11.38 -1.03
N MET A 213 -11.82 -11.25 -2.06
CA MET A 213 -11.39 -11.46 -3.45
C MET A 213 -10.29 -10.46 -3.86
N VAL A 214 -10.48 -9.17 -3.59
CA VAL A 214 -9.48 -8.15 -3.92
C VAL A 214 -8.20 -8.35 -3.12
N HIS A 215 -8.33 -8.64 -1.83
CA HIS A 215 -7.19 -8.93 -0.96
C HIS A 215 -6.38 -10.14 -1.47
N TYR A 216 -7.04 -11.25 -1.85
CA TYR A 216 -6.39 -12.40 -2.45
C TYR A 216 -5.69 -12.07 -3.77
N LEU A 217 -6.34 -11.33 -4.68
CA LEU A 217 -5.75 -10.95 -5.95
C LEU A 217 -4.51 -10.08 -5.77
N GLN A 218 -4.55 -9.13 -4.84
CA GLN A 218 -3.40 -8.32 -4.49
C GLN A 218 -2.25 -9.16 -3.93
N GLN A 219 -2.56 -10.17 -3.11
CA GLN A 219 -1.54 -11.04 -2.52
C GLN A 219 -0.83 -11.89 -3.56
N VAL A 220 -1.59 -12.57 -4.40
CA VAL A 220 -1.05 -13.59 -5.33
C VAL A 220 -0.54 -12.96 -6.63
N TYR A 221 -1.19 -11.89 -7.10
CA TYR A 221 -0.88 -11.24 -8.38
C TYR A 221 -0.58 -9.73 -8.21
N PRO A 222 0.37 -9.34 -7.35
CA PRO A 222 0.62 -7.95 -6.98
C PRO A 222 0.99 -7.07 -8.18
N THR A 223 1.85 -7.54 -9.08
CA THR A 223 2.28 -6.76 -10.26
C THR A 223 1.10 -6.39 -11.15
N VAL A 224 0.30 -7.39 -11.52
CA VAL A 224 -0.87 -7.19 -12.39
C VAL A 224 -1.91 -6.31 -11.69
N PHE A 225 -2.09 -6.52 -10.39
CA PHE A 225 -3.01 -5.75 -9.57
C PHE A 225 -2.66 -4.26 -9.56
N PHE A 226 -1.44 -3.90 -9.15
CA PHE A 226 -1.01 -2.50 -9.03
C PHE A 226 -0.92 -1.78 -10.38
N GLU A 227 -0.50 -2.46 -11.44
CA GLU A 227 -0.50 -1.90 -12.80
C GLU A 227 -1.93 -1.61 -13.30
N SER A 228 -2.92 -2.42 -12.91
CA SER A 228 -4.31 -2.28 -13.34
C SER A 228 -5.08 -1.18 -12.60
N LEU A 229 -4.73 -0.85 -11.35
CA LEU A 229 -5.48 0.10 -10.53
C LEU A 229 -5.68 1.47 -11.18
N ILE A 230 -4.71 1.94 -11.97
CA ILE A 230 -4.78 3.25 -12.62
C ILE A 230 -5.79 3.23 -13.78
N GLN A 231 -5.83 2.14 -14.54
CA GLN A 231 -6.72 1.98 -15.69
C GLN A 231 -8.19 1.86 -15.25
N LEU A 232 -8.44 1.33 -14.05
CA LEU A 232 -9.78 1.08 -13.52
C LEU A 232 -10.41 2.33 -12.86
N ARG A 233 -9.76 3.50 -12.88
CA ARG A 233 -10.26 4.72 -12.23
C ARG A 233 -11.66 5.14 -12.69
N TRP A 234 -11.95 5.01 -13.98
CA TRP A 234 -13.26 5.39 -14.53
C TRP A 234 -14.38 4.47 -14.03
N LEU A 235 -14.12 3.17 -13.87
CA LEU A 235 -15.06 2.21 -13.29
C LEU A 235 -15.38 2.57 -11.84
N VAL A 236 -14.37 3.00 -11.09
CA VAL A 236 -14.52 3.41 -9.69
C VAL A 236 -15.36 4.67 -9.57
N ALA A 237 -15.18 5.64 -10.48
CA ALA A 237 -16.05 6.81 -10.54
C ALA A 237 -17.51 6.44 -10.84
N LEU A 238 -17.77 5.46 -11.71
CA LEU A 238 -19.12 4.93 -11.95
C LEU A 238 -19.70 4.27 -10.69
N ILE A 239 -18.90 3.51 -9.93
CA ILE A 239 -19.31 2.95 -8.63
C ILE A 239 -19.65 4.07 -7.64
N GLY A 240 -18.87 5.14 -7.62
CA GLY A 240 -19.15 6.33 -6.81
C GLY A 240 -20.48 6.98 -7.18
N LEU A 241 -20.76 7.19 -8.48
CA LEU A 241 -22.05 7.70 -8.96
C LEU A 241 -23.22 6.79 -8.58
N LEU A 242 -23.04 5.46 -8.70
CA LEU A 242 -24.05 4.49 -8.28
C LEU A 242 -24.31 4.56 -6.77
N THR A 243 -23.26 4.75 -5.97
CA THR A 243 -23.35 4.93 -4.52
C THR A 243 -24.17 6.17 -4.18
N LEU A 244 -23.92 7.30 -4.85
CA LEU A 244 -24.68 8.54 -4.66
C LEU A 244 -26.15 8.36 -5.08
N PHE A 245 -26.40 7.75 -6.24
CA PHE A 245 -27.75 7.43 -6.68
C PHE A 245 -28.50 6.58 -5.66
N PHE A 246 -27.84 5.56 -5.11
CA PHE A 246 -28.43 4.69 -4.09
C PHE A 246 -28.72 5.45 -2.78
N ALA A 247 -27.81 6.32 -2.34
CA ALA A 247 -28.01 7.16 -1.16
C ALA A 247 -29.23 8.09 -1.32
N VAL A 248 -29.39 8.73 -2.49
CA VAL A 248 -30.55 9.58 -2.81
C VAL A 248 -31.85 8.77 -2.78
N ARG A 249 -31.86 7.55 -3.34
CA ARG A 249 -33.05 6.68 -3.32
C ARG A 249 -33.45 6.26 -1.92
N ILE A 250 -32.49 6.01 -1.04
CA ILE A 250 -32.76 5.74 0.38
C ILE A 250 -33.31 6.99 1.08
N TYR A 251 -32.71 8.17 0.85
CA TYR A 251 -33.19 9.43 1.41
C TYR A 251 -34.66 9.71 1.02
N GLN A 252 -35.01 9.41 -0.23
CA GLN A 252 -36.39 9.51 -0.74
C GLN A 252 -37.34 8.39 -0.25
N ASN A 253 -36.91 7.52 0.67
CA ASN A 253 -37.65 6.35 1.14
C ASN A 253 -38.09 5.38 0.03
N LYS A 254 -37.33 5.29 -1.07
CA LYS A 254 -37.59 4.36 -2.20
C LYS A 254 -36.42 3.37 -2.40
N PRO A 255 -36.08 2.54 -1.38
CA PRO A 255 -34.95 1.62 -1.46
C PRO A 255 -35.20 0.51 -2.49
N ILE A 256 -34.16 0.17 -3.26
CA ILE A 256 -34.20 -0.91 -4.25
C ILE A 256 -33.42 -2.10 -3.68
N LYS A 257 -34.14 -3.14 -3.24
CA LYS A 257 -33.55 -4.27 -2.49
C LYS A 257 -32.42 -4.97 -3.26
N TYR A 258 -32.64 -5.32 -4.52
CA TYR A 258 -31.63 -6.01 -5.35
C TYR A 258 -30.38 -5.16 -5.61
N LEU A 259 -30.54 -3.84 -5.71
CA LEU A 259 -29.42 -2.93 -5.93
C LEU A 259 -28.47 -2.87 -4.73
N SER A 260 -28.97 -3.12 -3.52
CA SER A 260 -28.17 -3.04 -2.29
C SER A 260 -27.09 -4.12 -2.21
N GLY A 261 -27.38 -5.35 -2.62
CA GLY A 261 -26.41 -6.44 -2.66
C GLY A 261 -25.34 -6.21 -3.73
N PHE A 262 -25.76 -5.73 -4.91
CA PHE A 262 -24.83 -5.36 -5.97
C PHE A 262 -23.90 -4.21 -5.56
N LEU A 263 -24.45 -3.18 -4.92
CA LEU A 263 -23.66 -2.08 -4.38
C LEU A 263 -22.67 -2.55 -3.31
N ALA A 264 -23.07 -3.51 -2.45
CA ALA A 264 -22.20 -4.06 -1.43
C ALA A 264 -20.96 -4.74 -2.04
N ILE A 265 -21.15 -5.50 -3.13
CA ILE A 265 -20.04 -6.09 -3.89
C ILE A 265 -19.15 -4.98 -4.46
N LEU A 266 -19.72 -4.02 -5.17
CA LEU A 266 -18.95 -2.96 -5.84
C LEU A 266 -18.18 -2.07 -4.86
N LEU A 267 -18.77 -1.73 -3.72
CA LEU A 267 -18.07 -1.00 -2.65
C LEU A 267 -16.96 -1.86 -2.03
N GLY A 268 -17.21 -3.14 -1.75
CA GLY A 268 -16.18 -4.05 -1.25
C GLY A 268 -14.98 -4.16 -2.20
N LEU A 269 -15.25 -4.26 -3.51
CA LEU A 269 -14.22 -4.29 -4.55
C LEU A 269 -13.42 -2.98 -4.60
N SER A 270 -14.12 -1.84 -4.72
CA SER A 270 -13.47 -0.54 -4.94
C SER A 270 -12.74 0.00 -3.71
N LEU A 271 -13.31 -0.12 -2.51
CA LEU A 271 -12.68 0.37 -1.28
C LEU A 271 -11.41 -0.43 -0.99
N GLN A 272 -11.49 -1.77 -1.04
CA GLN A 272 -10.33 -2.61 -0.79
C GLN A 272 -9.21 -2.39 -1.82
N ALA A 273 -9.57 -2.09 -3.07
CA ALA A 273 -8.59 -1.89 -4.14
C ALA A 273 -7.71 -0.66 -3.95
N TYR A 274 -8.23 0.43 -3.37
CA TYR A 274 -7.53 1.71 -3.25
C TYR A 274 -6.99 2.01 -1.85
N GLN A 275 -7.22 1.13 -0.88
CA GLN A 275 -6.96 1.42 0.53
C GLN A 275 -5.72 0.71 1.11
N GLN A 276 -5.30 -0.41 0.52
CA GLN A 276 -4.30 -1.30 1.13
C GLN A 276 -2.84 -0.78 1.12
N THR A 277 -2.55 0.35 0.47
CA THR A 277 -1.17 0.87 0.33
C THR A 277 -0.81 1.98 1.31
N CYS A 278 -1.64 2.20 2.33
CA CYS A 278 -1.52 3.36 3.21
C CYS A 278 -0.36 3.30 4.24
N LEU A 279 0.01 2.11 4.72
CA LEU A 279 1.17 1.92 5.61
C LEU A 279 2.09 0.86 5.02
N MET A 280 1.65 -0.39 5.09
CA MET A 280 2.36 -1.56 4.63
C MET A 280 1.37 -2.52 4.00
N ASN A 281 1.81 -3.18 2.95
CA ASN A 281 1.04 -4.23 2.28
C ASN A 281 1.37 -5.58 2.94
N TRP A 282 0.80 -5.84 4.11
CA TRP A 282 1.02 -7.06 4.91
C TRP A 282 0.74 -8.35 4.13
N SER A 283 -0.29 -8.31 3.28
CA SER A 283 -0.61 -9.36 2.33
C SER A 283 0.58 -9.72 1.44
N PHE A 284 1.18 -8.73 0.76
CA PHE A 284 2.34 -8.95 -0.09
C PHE A 284 3.61 -9.33 0.68
N ILE A 285 3.83 -8.74 1.86
CA ILE A 285 4.94 -9.13 2.76
C ILE A 285 4.84 -10.62 3.09
N THR A 286 3.64 -11.08 3.44
CA THR A 286 3.39 -12.50 3.75
C THR A 286 3.59 -13.39 2.52
N GLN A 287 3.17 -12.93 1.34
CA GLN A 287 3.38 -13.66 0.08
C GLN A 287 4.87 -13.83 -0.23
N GLN A 288 5.67 -12.77 -0.10
CA GLN A 288 7.10 -12.82 -0.37
C GLN A 288 7.80 -13.76 0.62
N TRP A 289 7.49 -13.60 1.92
CA TRP A 289 8.02 -14.48 2.96
C TRP A 289 7.70 -15.94 2.68
N LEU A 290 6.44 -16.28 2.35
CA LEU A 290 6.03 -17.65 1.98
C LEU A 290 6.77 -18.17 0.76
N SER A 291 7.04 -17.32 -0.23
CA SER A 291 7.76 -17.67 -1.46
C SER A 291 9.25 -17.95 -1.22
N ASN A 292 9.78 -17.46 -0.09
CA ASN A 292 11.15 -17.68 0.37
C ASN A 292 11.28 -18.92 1.28
N GLN A 293 10.16 -19.56 1.64
CA GLN A 293 10.15 -20.82 2.38
C GLN A 293 10.26 -22.04 1.45
N LYS A 294 10.88 -23.12 1.93
CA LYS A 294 10.96 -24.41 1.22
C LYS A 294 9.69 -25.23 1.45
N LEU A 295 8.56 -24.77 0.92
CA LEU A 295 7.26 -25.43 1.06
C LEU A 295 6.91 -26.26 -0.17
N THR A 296 6.19 -27.36 0.06
CA THR A 296 5.48 -28.08 -0.99
C THR A 296 4.30 -27.26 -1.52
N ALA A 297 3.79 -27.60 -2.71
CA ALA A 297 2.64 -26.92 -3.29
C ALA A 297 1.40 -26.98 -2.37
N LEU A 298 1.18 -28.11 -1.69
CA LEU A 298 0.06 -28.28 -0.77
C LEU A 298 0.21 -27.39 0.48
N GLU A 299 1.39 -27.39 1.11
CA GLU A 299 1.66 -26.54 2.28
C GLU A 299 1.50 -25.05 1.94
N TRP A 300 1.97 -24.64 0.76
CA TRP A 300 1.81 -23.28 0.28
C TRP A 300 0.33 -22.90 0.12
N VAL A 301 -0.48 -23.75 -0.52
CA VAL A 301 -1.92 -23.51 -0.69
C VAL A 301 -2.65 -23.48 0.65
N LEU A 302 -2.29 -24.37 1.59
CA LEU A 302 -2.88 -24.39 2.93
C LEU A 302 -2.52 -23.14 3.73
N ALA A 303 -1.26 -22.70 3.70
CA ALA A 303 -0.83 -21.48 4.37
C ALA A 303 -1.54 -20.24 3.80
N GLN A 304 -1.62 -20.15 2.47
CA GLN A 304 -2.31 -19.06 1.76
C GLN A 304 -3.81 -19.03 2.10
N SER A 305 -4.46 -20.20 2.13
CA SER A 305 -5.88 -20.31 2.49
C SER A 305 -6.13 -19.95 3.95
N ALA A 306 -5.26 -20.42 4.86
CA ALA A 306 -5.33 -20.10 6.28
C ALA A 306 -5.19 -18.58 6.51
N TYR A 307 -4.25 -17.93 5.82
CA TYR A 307 -4.07 -16.48 5.88
C TYR A 307 -5.35 -15.72 5.50
N GLN A 308 -5.95 -16.08 4.36
CA GLN A 308 -7.17 -15.42 3.87
C GLN A 308 -8.36 -15.64 4.81
N LEU A 309 -8.53 -16.85 5.35
CA LEU A 309 -9.60 -17.14 6.31
C LEU A 309 -9.43 -16.37 7.62
N LEU A 310 -8.22 -16.33 8.15
CA LEU A 310 -7.91 -15.58 9.38
C LEU A 310 -8.04 -14.07 9.18
N TYR A 311 -7.69 -13.56 8.00
CA TYR A 311 -7.86 -12.15 7.65
C TYR A 311 -9.34 -11.72 7.60
N LEU A 312 -10.22 -12.56 7.05
CA LEU A 312 -11.65 -12.24 6.93
C LEU A 312 -12.44 -12.46 8.22
N LEU A 313 -11.93 -13.26 9.14
CA LEU A 313 -12.61 -13.63 10.38
C LEU A 313 -12.98 -12.42 11.26
N PRO A 314 -12.11 -11.41 11.50
CA PRO A 314 -12.48 -10.20 12.23
C PRO A 314 -13.65 -9.43 11.58
N TRP A 315 -13.74 -9.41 10.26
CA TRP A 315 -14.84 -8.76 9.53
C TRP A 315 -16.17 -9.50 9.74
N VAL A 316 -16.14 -10.83 9.75
CA VAL A 316 -17.33 -11.64 10.05
C VAL A 316 -17.79 -11.40 11.48
N PHE A 317 -16.87 -11.39 12.45
CA PHE A 317 -17.19 -11.04 13.84
C PHE A 317 -17.78 -9.64 13.96
N LEU A 318 -17.25 -8.67 13.22
CA LEU A 318 -17.77 -7.32 13.19
C LEU A 318 -19.24 -7.27 12.74
N ILE A 319 -19.63 -8.00 11.70
CA ILE A 319 -21.04 -8.11 11.28
C ILE A 319 -21.89 -8.64 12.44
N LEU A 320 -21.45 -9.73 13.08
CA LEU A 320 -22.18 -10.36 14.19
C LEU A 320 -22.36 -9.38 15.36
N ILE A 321 -21.30 -8.67 15.75
CA ILE A 321 -21.30 -7.67 16.82
C ILE A 321 -22.23 -6.52 16.48
N ILE A 322 -22.11 -5.92 15.29
CA ILE A 322 -22.97 -4.80 14.87
C ILE A 322 -24.44 -5.23 14.90
N GLN A 323 -24.76 -6.42 14.43
CA GLN A 323 -26.14 -6.91 14.44
C GLN A 323 -26.68 -7.17 15.83
N TRP A 324 -25.87 -7.74 16.71
CA TRP A 324 -26.22 -7.90 18.12
C TRP A 324 -26.46 -6.55 18.80
N LEU A 325 -25.59 -5.55 18.54
CA LEU A 325 -25.73 -4.19 19.05
C LEU A 325 -27.02 -3.52 18.56
N LEU A 326 -27.32 -3.61 17.26
CA LEU A 326 -28.52 -2.99 16.66
C LEU A 326 -29.84 -3.60 17.16
N LYS A 327 -29.82 -4.76 17.82
CA LYS A 327 -30.99 -5.34 18.50
C LYS A 327 -31.20 -4.82 19.92
N LYS A 328 -30.22 -4.14 20.51
CA LYS A 328 -30.34 -3.58 21.88
C LYS A 328 -31.32 -2.42 21.87
N GLN A 329 -32.23 -2.38 22.85
CA GLN A 329 -33.30 -1.38 22.96
C GLN A 329 -32.81 0.07 22.80
N LYS A 330 -31.65 0.41 23.40
CA LYS A 330 -31.04 1.75 23.27
C LYS A 330 -30.68 2.11 21.82
N LEU A 331 -30.10 1.18 21.06
CA LEU A 331 -29.71 1.42 19.66
C LEU A 331 -30.91 1.37 18.72
N VAL A 332 -31.96 0.64 19.06
CA VAL A 332 -33.23 0.68 18.33
C VAL A 332 -33.83 2.09 18.38
N GLN A 333 -33.78 2.77 19.53
CA GLN A 333 -34.23 4.17 19.64
C GLN A 333 -33.35 5.14 18.82
N LEU A 334 -32.06 4.85 18.68
CA LEU A 334 -31.11 5.64 17.88
C LEU A 334 -31.09 5.26 16.39
N GLN A 335 -31.91 4.31 15.95
CA GLN A 335 -31.89 3.81 14.57
C GLN A 335 -32.11 4.92 13.51
N PRO A 336 -32.99 5.94 13.72
CA PRO A 336 -33.12 7.05 12.78
C PRO A 336 -31.81 7.84 12.60
N LEU A 337 -31.12 8.15 13.69
CA LEU A 337 -29.81 8.81 13.67
C LEU A 337 -28.76 7.96 12.95
N LEU A 338 -28.68 6.66 13.29
CA LEU A 338 -27.70 5.76 12.70
C LEU A 338 -27.86 5.61 11.19
N LYS A 339 -29.11 5.64 10.68
CA LYS A 339 -29.37 5.67 9.24
C LYS A 339 -28.85 6.93 8.56
N ILE A 340 -29.02 8.09 9.19
CA ILE A 340 -28.49 9.37 8.67
C ILE A 340 -26.96 9.32 8.63
N ILE A 341 -26.31 8.84 9.69
CA ILE A 341 -24.85 8.64 9.70
C ILE A 341 -24.42 7.71 8.56
N GLY A 342 -25.12 6.57 8.39
CA GLY A 342 -24.86 5.64 7.28
C GLY A 342 -25.02 6.29 5.89
N LEU A 343 -26.01 7.17 5.71
CA LEU A 343 -26.20 7.94 4.47
C LEU A 343 -25.05 8.93 4.23
N VAL A 344 -24.64 9.68 5.25
CA VAL A 344 -23.50 10.60 5.14
C VAL A 344 -22.22 9.84 4.77
N TYR A 345 -21.98 8.68 5.38
CA TYR A 345 -20.87 7.80 5.00
C TYR A 345 -20.94 7.36 3.53
N LEU A 346 -22.10 6.90 3.04
CA LEU A 346 -22.25 6.52 1.64
C LEU A 346 -22.01 7.70 0.69
N ILE A 347 -22.53 8.89 1.02
CA ILE A 347 -22.35 10.09 0.20
C ILE A 347 -20.88 10.48 0.16
N GLY A 348 -20.22 10.52 1.33
CA GLY A 348 -18.80 10.84 1.43
C GLY A 348 -17.92 9.85 0.66
N LEU A 349 -18.17 8.54 0.80
CA LEU A 349 -17.49 7.51 0.01
C LEU A 349 -17.73 7.68 -1.49
N GLY A 350 -18.99 7.88 -1.90
CA GLY A 350 -19.33 8.09 -3.30
C GLY A 350 -18.57 9.27 -3.92
N LEU A 351 -18.49 10.40 -3.21
CA LEU A 351 -17.74 11.57 -3.64
C LEU A 351 -16.22 11.30 -3.73
N LEU A 352 -15.64 10.62 -2.74
CA LEU A 352 -14.22 10.25 -2.77
C LEU A 352 -13.89 9.36 -3.97
N LEU A 353 -14.71 8.35 -4.24
CA LEU A 353 -14.54 7.45 -5.38
C LEU A 353 -14.62 8.18 -6.73
N ILE A 354 -15.42 9.24 -6.83
CA ILE A 354 -15.55 10.08 -8.04
C ILE A 354 -14.34 11.01 -8.19
N ILE A 355 -14.00 11.75 -7.13
CA ILE A 355 -13.01 12.84 -7.20
C ILE A 355 -11.59 12.27 -7.25
N TYR A 356 -11.21 11.49 -6.23
CA TYR A 356 -9.85 11.01 -6.06
C TYR A 356 -9.82 9.72 -5.21
N PRO A 357 -10.00 8.53 -5.81
CA PRO A 357 -10.06 7.28 -5.07
C PRO A 357 -8.72 6.93 -4.38
N ALA A 358 -7.59 7.41 -4.92
CA ALA A 358 -6.28 7.26 -4.26
C ALA A 358 -6.21 7.99 -2.89
N ALA A 359 -7.15 8.88 -2.59
CA ALA A 359 -7.30 9.46 -1.26
C ALA A 359 -7.53 8.40 -0.17
N LEU A 360 -8.08 7.24 -0.54
CA LEU A 360 -8.38 6.15 0.39
C LEU A 360 -7.12 5.53 1.01
N ALA A 361 -5.95 5.75 0.41
CA ALA A 361 -4.66 5.30 0.91
C ALA A 361 -4.01 6.27 1.92
N TYR A 362 -4.72 7.28 2.43
CA TYR A 362 -4.17 8.19 3.47
C TYR A 362 -4.82 7.96 4.84
N LEU A 363 -4.01 7.57 5.83
CA LEU A 363 -4.46 7.23 7.19
C LEU A 363 -5.09 8.44 7.89
N ASN A 364 -4.42 9.60 7.83
CA ASN A 364 -4.89 10.81 8.50
C ASN A 364 -6.24 11.26 7.93
N LEU A 365 -6.42 11.10 6.62
CA LEU A 365 -7.67 11.43 5.96
C LEU A 365 -8.79 10.46 6.35
N SER A 366 -8.50 9.16 6.46
CA SER A 366 -9.51 8.15 6.82
C SER A 366 -10.06 8.38 8.24
N LEU A 367 -9.19 8.67 9.21
CA LEU A 367 -9.58 9.02 10.58
C LEU A 367 -10.41 10.30 10.63
N LEU A 368 -9.96 11.36 9.96
CA LEU A 368 -10.64 12.65 9.93
C LEU A 368 -12.03 12.54 9.31
N LEU A 369 -12.17 11.84 8.18
CA LEU A 369 -13.45 11.69 7.49
C LEU A 369 -14.42 10.78 8.24
N LEU A 370 -13.95 9.69 8.85
CA LEU A 370 -14.80 8.82 9.65
C LEU A 370 -15.43 9.58 10.82
N ILE A 371 -14.65 10.38 11.55
CA ILE A 371 -15.14 11.17 12.68
C ILE A 371 -16.02 12.33 12.22
N SER A 372 -15.57 13.11 11.24
CA SER A 372 -16.30 14.30 10.78
C SER A 372 -17.65 13.94 10.15
N PHE A 373 -17.73 12.86 9.36
CA PHE A 373 -19.00 12.41 8.79
C PHE A 373 -19.98 11.90 9.84
N ALA A 374 -19.49 11.24 10.91
CA ALA A 374 -20.34 10.86 12.04
C ALA A 374 -20.92 12.10 12.74
N ILE A 375 -20.09 13.12 12.98
CA ILE A 375 -20.51 14.39 13.59
C ILE A 375 -21.54 15.10 12.70
N ILE A 376 -21.30 15.17 11.38
CA ILE A 376 -22.23 15.75 10.42
C ILE A 376 -23.58 15.02 10.48
N GLY A 377 -23.58 13.68 10.53
CA GLY A 377 -24.82 12.91 10.68
C GLY A 377 -25.59 13.22 11.95
N VAL A 378 -24.89 13.43 13.08
CA VAL A 378 -25.50 13.87 14.35
C VAL A 378 -26.10 15.28 14.24
N ILE A 379 -25.41 16.20 13.58
CA ILE A 379 -25.89 17.57 13.36
C ILE A 379 -27.15 17.56 12.48
N LEU A 380 -27.13 16.86 11.35
CA LEU A 380 -28.28 16.75 10.45
C LEU A 380 -29.51 16.17 11.16
N TYR A 381 -29.32 15.11 11.95
CA TYR A 381 -30.40 14.54 12.75
C TYR A 381 -31.00 15.54 13.75
N LYS A 382 -30.16 16.32 14.45
CA LYS A 382 -30.63 17.36 15.39
C LYS A 382 -31.36 18.49 14.69
N LEU A 383 -30.96 18.84 13.47
CA LEU A 383 -31.61 19.85 12.65
C LEU A 383 -32.89 19.36 11.95
N LYS A 384 -33.20 18.05 12.02
CA LYS A 384 -34.34 17.40 11.35
C LYS A 384 -34.34 17.62 9.82
N ILE A 385 -33.16 17.61 9.22
CA ILE A 385 -32.90 17.66 7.76
C ILE A 385 -32.59 16.24 7.27
#